data_AF-A0A924B7V0-F1
#
_entry.id   AF-A0A924B7V0-F1
#
_cell.length_a   1.000
_cell.length_b   1.000
_cell.length_c   1.000
_cell.angle_alpha   90.00
_cell.angle_beta   90.00
_cell.angle_gamma   90.00
#
_symmetry.space_group_name_H-M   'P 1'
#
loop_
_entity.id
_entity.type
_entity.pdbx_description
1 polymer ?
#
loop_
_entity_poly.entity_id
_entity_poly.type
_entity_poly.pdbx_seq_one_letter_code
_entity_poly.pdbx_strand_id
1 'polypeptide(L)'
;MLNRKLTILLFIGLAINLKPISVSAASQQLNNFDPFNKKPQNVDTKINIKTTIKITDIEIRGTERKEEIRLAMSIKIGDTVTEDKIRENIQSIYNLGYFNENIDYAQEAYKDGYKLIFNVIDNPKLNSVIISGNTLFKENEIKHIFDSEIGKVINYNDLKEDITKIRDKYTSNGYQGIYIVPNIGIDGNMTIIITEGMIEEIKILGNKDTKENVIRRELSQKSGQIYNARLIEEDRRRLMNTNYFEKVDVKVEQGKTDPTKIVIIFIIKEQLTGTFLPGIAYSVQNGLTGNVELNKNNLFGNGQNLGLNLSFGGGWFAATSGLNFLGRVDWSDPWFLPEILSARTGFGVSLYRQRESNLFQTINPFNAQVNDLSSNYIYPLNNDRTGLGISFSRAIFGDPLTSPLRASISLKAESLAPTIPSLQDTQLKQGNDIKSYNDLNKSTDPKVKSNLASLNQQFNDYTDINIKKGLTLSQRGYDNRFDIGLSINYDT
;
A
#
# COMPACT_ATOMS: atom_id res chain seq x y z
N MET A 1 43.98 -31.80 -3.47
CA MET A 1 42.60 -32.21 -3.79
C MET A 1 41.87 -30.96 -4.25
N LEU A 2 41.91 -30.55 -5.54
CA LEU A 2 41.03 -30.99 -6.64
C LEU A 2 39.64 -31.39 -6.10
N ASN A 3 38.51 -30.74 -6.42
CA ASN A 3 38.05 -30.25 -7.72
C ASN A 3 37.11 -29.04 -7.59
N ARG A 4 37.38 -27.99 -8.36
CA ARG A 4 36.39 -27.00 -8.78
C ARG A 4 35.59 -27.58 -9.94
N LYS A 5 34.26 -27.61 -9.84
CA LYS A 5 33.38 -27.60 -11.02
C LYS A 5 32.72 -26.24 -11.11
N LEU A 6 33.28 -25.43 -12.02
CA LEU A 6 32.71 -24.20 -12.54
C LEU A 6 31.62 -24.63 -13.54
N THR A 7 30.35 -24.42 -13.22
CA THR A 7 29.26 -24.62 -14.18
C THR A 7 28.84 -23.25 -14.69
N ILE A 8 29.26 -22.94 -15.91
CA ILE A 8 28.71 -21.86 -16.73
C ILE A 8 27.36 -22.36 -17.25
N LEU A 9 26.28 -21.63 -16.99
CA LEU A 9 24.98 -21.86 -17.62
C LEU A 9 24.51 -20.55 -18.23
N LEU A 10 24.42 -20.56 -19.56
CA LEU A 10 24.04 -19.48 -20.44
C LEU A 10 22.69 -19.83 -21.07
N PHE A 11 21.82 -18.81 -21.20
CA PHE A 11 20.55 -18.73 -21.95
C PHE A 11 19.36 -19.58 -21.47
N ILE A 12 18.20 -18.92 -21.25
CA ILE A 12 17.11 -18.71 -22.23
C ILE A 12 16.01 -17.93 -21.51
N GLY A 13 15.60 -16.80 -22.08
CA GLY A 13 14.43 -16.05 -21.61
C GLY A 13 13.16 -16.87 -21.81
N LEU A 14 12.49 -17.19 -20.70
CA LEU A 14 11.13 -17.70 -20.71
C LEU A 14 10.20 -16.50 -20.47
N ALA A 15 9.55 -16.02 -21.54
CA ALA A 15 8.42 -15.11 -21.41
C ALA A 15 7.26 -15.86 -20.75
N ILE A 16 7.09 -15.71 -19.44
CA ILE A 16 5.90 -16.18 -18.75
C ILE A 16 4.81 -15.14 -19.02
N ASN A 17 3.90 -15.51 -19.91
CA ASN A 17 2.67 -14.77 -20.16
C ASN A 17 1.75 -14.95 -18.93
N LEU A 18 1.87 -14.05 -17.96
CA LEU A 18 1.02 -14.01 -16.78
C LEU A 18 -0.36 -13.46 -17.20
N LYS A 19 -1.34 -14.36 -17.35
CA LYS A 19 -2.74 -13.96 -17.42
C LYS A 19 -3.09 -13.17 -16.14
N PRO A 20 -3.79 -12.03 -16.24
CA PRO A 20 -4.28 -11.34 -15.06
C PRO A 20 -5.27 -12.25 -14.34
N ILE A 21 -4.96 -12.60 -13.09
CA ILE A 21 -5.89 -13.29 -12.20
C ILE A 21 -6.90 -12.24 -11.76
N SER A 22 -8.06 -12.25 -12.40
CA SER A 22 -9.22 -11.45 -12.04
C SER A 22 -9.69 -11.79 -10.62
N VAL A 23 -9.74 -10.78 -9.73
CA VAL A 23 -10.28 -10.83 -8.36
C VAL A 23 -11.82 -10.91 -8.37
N SER A 24 -12.41 -11.68 -9.29
CA SER A 24 -13.86 -11.76 -9.49
C SER A 24 -14.50 -13.04 -8.92
N ALA A 25 -13.70 -14.01 -8.47
CA ALA A 25 -14.23 -15.34 -8.13
C ALA A 25 -14.67 -15.49 -6.66
N ALA A 26 -14.10 -14.74 -5.73
CA ALA A 26 -14.42 -14.87 -4.30
C ALA A 26 -15.69 -14.10 -3.88
N SER A 27 -16.09 -13.09 -4.65
CA SER A 27 -17.30 -12.27 -4.40
C SER A 27 -18.57 -12.85 -5.04
N GLN A 28 -18.47 -13.84 -5.92
CA GLN A 28 -19.63 -14.45 -6.59
C GLN A 28 -20.28 -15.60 -5.80
N GLN A 29 -19.58 -16.20 -4.83
CA GLN A 29 -20.12 -17.36 -4.11
C GLN A 29 -21.00 -17.04 -2.90
N LEU A 30 -21.03 -15.78 -2.44
CA LEU A 30 -21.90 -15.34 -1.34
C LEU A 30 -23.21 -14.68 -1.80
N ASN A 31 -23.40 -14.45 -3.11
CA ASN A 31 -24.57 -13.75 -3.67
C ASN A 31 -25.61 -14.67 -4.34
N ASN A 32 -25.39 -15.99 -4.38
CA ASN A 32 -26.24 -16.93 -5.13
C ASN A 32 -27.15 -17.80 -4.25
N PHE A 33 -27.75 -17.22 -3.21
CA PHE A 33 -28.91 -17.83 -2.56
C PHE A 33 -30.17 -17.11 -3.04
N ASP A 34 -30.72 -17.59 -4.14
CA ASP A 34 -32.07 -17.23 -4.59
C ASP A 34 -33.04 -18.31 -4.08
N PRO A 35 -33.84 -18.03 -3.03
CA PRO A 35 -34.79 -19.00 -2.50
C PRO A 35 -35.93 -19.33 -3.46
N PHE A 36 -36.00 -18.71 -4.64
CA PHE A 36 -37.07 -18.89 -5.63
C PHE A 36 -36.64 -19.66 -6.88
N ASN A 37 -35.38 -20.08 -7.02
CA ASN A 37 -34.92 -20.71 -8.26
C ASN A 37 -34.94 -22.25 -8.20
N LYS A 38 -36.14 -22.83 -8.34
CA LYS A 38 -36.29 -24.27 -8.68
C LYS A 38 -36.43 -24.40 -10.21
N LYS A 39 -35.39 -24.91 -10.87
CA LYS A 39 -35.48 -25.38 -12.27
C LYS A 39 -36.45 -26.57 -12.33
N PRO A 40 -37.50 -26.54 -13.19
CA PRO A 40 -38.33 -27.71 -13.41
C PRO A 40 -37.57 -28.76 -14.22
N GLN A 41 -37.62 -30.00 -13.75
CA GLN A 41 -37.13 -31.19 -14.46
C GLN A 41 -38.09 -31.54 -15.61
N ASN A 42 -37.50 -31.93 -16.75
CA ASN A 42 -38.21 -32.46 -17.91
C ASN A 42 -39.06 -33.68 -17.53
N VAL A 43 -40.34 -33.66 -17.91
CA VAL A 43 -41.26 -34.80 -17.82
C VAL A 43 -41.76 -35.14 -19.22
N ASP A 44 -41.72 -36.43 -19.51
CA ASP A 44 -42.06 -37.07 -20.78
C ASP A 44 -43.39 -36.60 -21.40
N THR A 45 -43.33 -36.31 -22.69
CA THR A 45 -44.45 -35.98 -23.57
C THR A 45 -45.46 -37.13 -23.66
N LYS A 46 -46.52 -37.07 -22.84
CA LYS A 46 -47.84 -37.59 -23.20
C LYS A 46 -48.61 -36.48 -23.92
N ILE A 47 -49.29 -36.82 -25.00
CA ILE A 47 -50.12 -35.91 -25.79
C ILE A 47 -51.19 -35.33 -24.86
N ASN A 48 -50.94 -34.11 -24.38
CA ASN A 48 -51.84 -33.38 -23.51
C ASN A 48 -52.76 -32.58 -24.44
N ILE A 49 -54.01 -33.00 -24.55
CA ILE A 49 -55.03 -32.20 -25.22
C ILE A 49 -55.14 -30.93 -24.39
N LYS A 50 -54.53 -29.84 -24.86
CA LYS A 50 -54.61 -28.54 -24.19
C LYS A 50 -56.06 -28.09 -24.25
N THR A 51 -56.80 -28.35 -23.17
CA THR A 51 -58.15 -27.84 -22.99
C THR A 51 -58.09 -26.32 -23.05
N THR A 52 -58.63 -25.76 -24.11
CA THR A 52 -58.73 -24.32 -24.30
C THR A 52 -60.12 -23.85 -23.90
N ILE A 53 -60.20 -22.76 -23.15
CA ILE A 53 -61.46 -22.13 -22.77
C ILE A 53 -61.58 -20.77 -23.45
N LYS A 54 -62.77 -20.44 -23.95
CA LYS A 54 -63.09 -19.11 -24.50
C LYS A 54 -63.46 -18.17 -23.36
N ILE A 55 -62.72 -17.08 -23.19
CA ILE A 55 -62.95 -16.09 -22.13
C ILE A 55 -63.93 -15.04 -22.61
N THR A 56 -65.10 -14.99 -21.99
CA THR A 56 -66.18 -14.05 -22.32
C THR A 56 -66.31 -12.92 -21.31
N ASP A 57 -65.70 -13.06 -20.14
CA ASP A 57 -65.63 -12.02 -19.12
C ASP A 57 -64.42 -12.25 -18.19
N ILE A 58 -63.89 -11.17 -17.61
CA ILE A 58 -62.78 -11.22 -16.64
C ILE A 58 -63.14 -10.38 -15.42
N GLU A 59 -63.24 -11.05 -14.28
CA GLU A 59 -63.54 -10.45 -12.98
C GLU A 59 -62.32 -10.48 -12.08
N ILE A 60 -62.04 -9.37 -11.40
CA ILE A 60 -60.93 -9.24 -10.46
C ILE A 60 -61.52 -8.89 -9.10
N ARG A 61 -61.20 -9.70 -8.09
CA ARG A 61 -61.70 -9.59 -6.71
C ARG A 61 -60.54 -9.41 -5.73
N GLY A 62 -60.83 -8.76 -4.60
CA GLY A 62 -59.89 -8.61 -3.48
C GLY A 62 -58.94 -7.41 -3.56
N THR A 63 -59.07 -6.55 -4.58
CA THR A 63 -58.28 -5.31 -4.69
C THR A 63 -59.06 -4.16 -5.34
N GLU A 64 -58.64 -2.93 -5.07
CA GLU A 64 -59.05 -1.73 -5.79
C GLU A 64 -58.23 -1.50 -7.07
N ARG A 65 -57.07 -2.15 -7.23
CA ARG A 65 -56.12 -1.97 -8.35
C ARG A 65 -56.46 -2.77 -9.60
N LYS A 66 -57.75 -2.83 -9.95
CA LYS A 66 -58.25 -3.68 -11.04
C LYS A 66 -57.67 -3.29 -12.41
N GLU A 67 -57.49 -2.00 -12.66
CA GLU A 67 -56.96 -1.51 -13.93
C GLU A 67 -55.48 -1.87 -14.13
N GLU A 68 -54.66 -1.79 -13.08
CA GLU A 68 -53.25 -2.19 -13.12
C GLU A 68 -53.11 -3.68 -13.46
N ILE A 69 -53.95 -4.52 -12.85
CA ILE A 69 -54.04 -5.95 -13.17
C ILE A 69 -54.45 -6.17 -14.64
N ARG A 70 -55.46 -5.45 -15.13
CA ARG A 70 -55.91 -5.56 -16.54
C ARG A 70 -54.83 -5.16 -17.54
N LEU A 71 -53.98 -4.20 -17.19
CA LEU A 71 -52.85 -3.76 -18.02
C LEU A 71 -51.70 -4.78 -18.01
N ALA A 72 -51.40 -5.37 -16.85
CA ALA A 72 -50.35 -6.40 -16.71
C ALA A 72 -50.72 -7.72 -17.39
N MET A 73 -52.01 -8.05 -17.44
CA MET A 73 -52.48 -9.28 -18.08
C MET A 73 -52.39 -9.20 -19.60
N SER A 74 -51.84 -10.27 -20.18
CA SER A 74 -51.88 -10.55 -21.61
C SER A 74 -53.20 -11.15 -22.09
N ILE A 75 -53.99 -11.78 -21.20
CA ILE A 75 -55.32 -12.29 -21.54
C ILE A 75 -56.32 -11.13 -21.63
N LYS A 76 -57.09 -11.09 -22.72
CA LYS A 76 -58.19 -10.15 -22.96
C LYS A 76 -59.51 -10.89 -23.17
N ILE A 77 -60.61 -10.15 -23.04
CA ILE A 77 -61.95 -10.67 -23.32
C ILE A 77 -62.05 -11.03 -24.80
N GLY A 78 -62.54 -12.23 -25.11
CA GLY A 78 -62.59 -12.81 -26.45
C GLY A 78 -61.52 -13.86 -26.72
N ASP A 79 -60.48 -13.92 -25.91
CA ASP A 79 -59.37 -14.86 -26.09
C ASP A 79 -59.80 -16.31 -25.83
N THR A 80 -59.13 -17.23 -26.52
CA THR A 80 -59.19 -18.67 -26.22
C THR A 80 -57.89 -19.06 -25.54
N VAL A 81 -57.95 -19.40 -24.26
CA VAL A 81 -56.76 -19.51 -23.40
C VAL A 81 -56.57 -20.94 -22.89
N THR A 82 -55.31 -21.30 -22.67
CA THR A 82 -54.91 -22.55 -22.02
C THR A 82 -54.57 -22.29 -20.56
N GLU A 83 -54.60 -23.32 -19.71
CA GLU A 83 -54.23 -23.18 -18.30
C GLU A 83 -52.83 -22.57 -18.09
N ASP A 84 -51.85 -22.95 -18.92
CA ASP A 84 -50.50 -22.34 -18.86
C ASP A 84 -50.54 -20.82 -19.05
N LYS A 85 -51.44 -20.33 -19.91
CA LYS A 85 -51.58 -18.90 -20.18
C LYS A 85 -52.19 -18.18 -18.99
N ILE A 86 -53.11 -18.82 -18.28
CA ILE A 86 -53.66 -18.31 -17.01
C ILE A 86 -52.53 -18.21 -15.97
N ARG A 87 -51.69 -19.24 -15.83
CA ARG A 87 -50.54 -19.21 -14.90
C ARG A 87 -49.52 -18.11 -15.25
N GLU A 88 -49.21 -17.90 -16.53
CA GLU A 88 -48.38 -16.77 -16.97
C GLU A 88 -48.96 -15.41 -16.55
N ASN A 89 -50.29 -15.27 -16.60
CA ASN A 89 -50.97 -14.05 -16.19
C ASN A 89 -50.99 -13.89 -14.67
N ILE A 90 -51.18 -14.97 -13.91
CA ILE A 90 -51.00 -14.96 -12.44
C ILE A 90 -49.60 -14.46 -12.09
N GLN A 91 -48.57 -14.97 -12.77
CA GLN A 91 -47.19 -14.49 -12.57
C GLN A 91 -47.05 -13.01 -12.94
N SER A 92 -47.68 -12.56 -14.03
CA SER A 92 -47.67 -11.15 -14.44
C SER A 92 -48.33 -10.24 -13.40
N ILE A 93 -49.41 -10.70 -12.78
CA ILE A 93 -50.08 -10.03 -11.66
C ILE A 93 -49.17 -9.98 -10.44
N TYR A 94 -48.57 -11.12 -10.05
CA TYR A 94 -47.63 -11.17 -8.93
C TYR A 94 -46.45 -10.22 -9.13
N ASN A 95 -45.92 -10.16 -10.36
CA ASN A 95 -44.79 -9.30 -10.71
C ASN A 95 -45.10 -7.79 -10.59
N LEU A 96 -46.37 -7.38 -10.48
CA LEU A 96 -46.72 -6.00 -10.13
C LEU A 96 -46.23 -5.63 -8.72
N GLY A 97 -46.04 -6.60 -7.84
CA GLY A 97 -45.45 -6.42 -6.51
C GLY A 97 -46.41 -5.91 -5.43
N TYR A 98 -47.67 -5.60 -5.78
CA TYR A 98 -48.70 -5.12 -4.82
C TYR A 98 -49.49 -6.23 -4.12
N PHE A 99 -49.35 -7.47 -4.58
CA PHE A 99 -50.18 -8.60 -4.12
C PHE A 99 -49.31 -9.66 -3.47
N ASN A 100 -49.91 -10.39 -2.53
CA ASN A 100 -49.26 -11.55 -1.93
C ASN A 100 -49.07 -12.69 -2.95
N GLU A 101 -48.35 -13.74 -2.56
CA GLU A 101 -48.12 -14.91 -3.42
C GLU A 101 -49.36 -15.79 -3.63
N ASN A 102 -50.40 -15.63 -2.81
CA ASN A 102 -51.63 -16.43 -2.86
C ASN A 102 -52.65 -15.83 -3.84
N ILE A 103 -52.29 -15.81 -5.12
CA ILE A 103 -53.18 -15.40 -6.20
C ILE A 103 -53.87 -16.63 -6.79
N ASP A 104 -55.18 -16.72 -6.56
CA ASP A 104 -56.00 -17.82 -7.04
C ASP A 104 -56.84 -17.41 -8.24
N TYR A 105 -57.29 -18.40 -9.02
CA TYR A 105 -58.26 -18.18 -10.09
C TYR A 105 -59.41 -19.19 -10.01
N ALA A 106 -60.59 -18.76 -10.45
CA ALA A 106 -61.76 -19.60 -10.65
C ALA A 106 -62.32 -19.40 -12.06
N GLN A 107 -62.98 -20.42 -12.58
CA GLN A 107 -63.68 -20.36 -13.86
C GLN A 107 -65.14 -20.71 -13.66
N GLU A 108 -66.03 -19.88 -14.20
CA GLU A 108 -67.47 -20.08 -14.14
C GLU A 108 -68.03 -20.02 -15.57
N ALA A 109 -68.94 -20.93 -15.92
CA ALA A 109 -69.62 -20.86 -17.21
C ALA A 109 -70.40 -19.54 -17.29
N TYR A 110 -70.18 -18.76 -18.35
CA TYR A 110 -70.79 -17.45 -18.53
C TYR A 110 -71.04 -17.20 -20.02
N LYS A 111 -72.30 -16.94 -20.38
CA LYS A 111 -72.75 -16.82 -21.78
C LYS A 111 -72.30 -18.04 -22.61
N ASP A 112 -71.65 -17.81 -23.75
CA ASP A 112 -71.13 -18.82 -24.68
C ASP A 112 -69.67 -19.22 -24.39
N GLY A 113 -69.15 -18.92 -23.20
CA GLY A 113 -67.80 -19.27 -22.77
C GLY A 113 -67.66 -19.32 -21.26
N TYR A 114 -66.52 -18.85 -20.76
CA TYR A 114 -66.20 -18.82 -19.33
C TYR A 114 -65.91 -17.39 -18.88
N LYS A 115 -66.33 -17.08 -17.66
CA LYS A 115 -65.83 -15.95 -16.87
C LYS A 115 -64.61 -16.43 -16.09
N LEU A 116 -63.49 -15.73 -16.25
CA LEU A 116 -62.28 -15.96 -15.48
C LEU A 116 -62.24 -14.99 -14.31
N ILE A 117 -62.17 -15.53 -13.09
CA ILE A 117 -62.18 -14.75 -11.84
C ILE A 117 -60.80 -14.87 -11.21
N PHE A 118 -60.08 -13.76 -11.09
CA PHE A 118 -58.83 -13.69 -10.34
C PHE A 118 -59.11 -13.16 -8.94
N ASN A 119 -58.72 -13.94 -7.92
CA ASN A 119 -58.78 -13.54 -6.52
C ASN A 119 -57.35 -13.17 -6.08
N VAL A 120 -57.16 -11.90 -5.74
CA VAL A 120 -55.89 -11.40 -5.23
C VAL A 120 -56.07 -10.90 -3.80
N ILE A 121 -54.97 -10.86 -3.05
CA ILE A 121 -54.93 -10.22 -1.73
C ILE A 121 -53.85 -9.15 -1.79
N ASP A 122 -54.25 -7.90 -1.55
CA ASP A 122 -53.31 -6.79 -1.45
C ASP A 122 -52.29 -7.05 -0.32
N ASN A 123 -51.05 -6.62 -0.55
CA ASN A 123 -50.07 -6.51 0.51
C ASN A 123 -50.57 -5.58 1.62
N PRO A 124 -50.08 -5.72 2.87
CA PRO A 124 -50.48 -4.84 3.94
C PRO A 124 -50.07 -3.38 3.63
N LYS A 125 -50.84 -2.43 4.16
CA LYS A 125 -50.48 -1.01 4.11
C LYS A 125 -49.31 -0.76 5.06
N LEU A 126 -48.31 0.00 4.61
CA LEU A 126 -47.15 0.32 5.43
C LEU A 126 -47.56 1.29 6.55
N ASN A 127 -47.55 0.84 7.79
CA ASN A 127 -47.95 1.67 8.94
C ASN A 127 -46.74 2.30 9.65
N SER A 128 -45.64 1.57 9.77
CA SER A 128 -44.41 2.07 10.35
C SER A 128 -43.19 1.30 9.85
N VAL A 129 -42.02 1.93 9.94
CA VAL A 129 -40.72 1.31 9.64
C VAL A 129 -39.81 1.49 10.85
N ILE A 130 -39.30 0.37 11.36
CA ILE A 130 -38.31 0.30 12.43
C ILE A 130 -37.05 -0.32 11.86
N ILE A 131 -35.89 0.26 12.16
CA ILE A 131 -34.60 -0.28 11.72
C ILE A 131 -33.86 -0.79 12.95
N SER A 132 -33.31 -1.99 12.84
CA SER A 132 -32.59 -2.66 13.93
C SER A 132 -31.25 -3.22 13.44
N GLY A 133 -30.27 -3.25 14.33
CA GLY A 133 -28.93 -3.82 14.08
C GLY A 133 -27.96 -2.91 13.32
N ASN A 134 -28.37 -1.67 13.00
CA ASN A 134 -27.48 -0.64 12.46
C ASN A 134 -26.64 -0.01 13.58
N THR A 135 -25.32 0.01 13.40
CA THR A 135 -24.40 0.73 14.30
C THR A 135 -23.53 1.75 13.57
N LEU A 136 -23.33 1.59 12.25
CA LEU A 136 -22.53 2.51 11.44
C LEU A 136 -23.28 3.79 11.06
N PHE A 137 -24.55 3.63 10.65
CA PHE A 137 -25.39 4.75 10.23
C PHE A 137 -26.55 4.93 11.21
N LYS A 138 -26.93 6.19 11.45
CA LYS A 138 -28.09 6.50 12.28
C LYS A 138 -29.36 6.00 11.59
N GLU A 139 -30.33 5.56 12.38
CA GLU A 139 -31.61 5.07 11.86
C GLU A 139 -32.27 6.07 10.91
N ASN A 140 -32.27 7.37 11.25
CA ASN A 140 -32.85 8.41 10.39
C ASN A 140 -32.15 8.52 9.03
N GLU A 141 -30.84 8.34 8.97
CA GLU A 141 -30.10 8.36 7.69
C GLU A 141 -30.54 7.22 6.78
N ILE A 142 -30.84 6.05 7.35
CA ILE A 142 -31.32 4.89 6.61
C ILE A 142 -32.80 5.08 6.23
N LYS A 143 -33.62 5.66 7.12
CA LYS A 143 -35.03 5.99 6.83
C LYS A 143 -35.18 6.98 5.67
N HIS A 144 -34.24 7.93 5.52
CA HIS A 144 -34.25 8.87 4.39
C HIS A 144 -33.94 8.22 3.03
N ILE A 145 -33.52 6.96 3.01
CA ILE A 145 -33.25 6.21 1.77
C ILE A 145 -34.54 5.53 1.25
N PHE A 146 -35.56 5.39 2.09
CA PHE A 146 -36.82 4.75 1.72
C PHE A 146 -37.67 5.63 0.82
N ASP A 147 -38.06 5.09 -0.33
CA ASP A 147 -39.09 5.67 -1.19
C ASP A 147 -40.49 5.12 -0.85
N SER A 148 -40.58 3.94 -0.20
CA SER A 148 -41.86 3.38 0.25
C SER A 148 -42.59 4.30 1.22
N GLU A 149 -43.79 4.75 0.83
CA GLU A 149 -44.57 5.73 1.61
C GLU A 149 -45.44 5.08 2.70
N ILE A 150 -45.40 5.67 3.89
CA ILE A 150 -46.28 5.30 5.00
C ILE A 150 -47.75 5.62 4.62
N GLY A 151 -48.63 4.66 4.88
CA GLY A 151 -50.07 4.71 4.60
C GLY A 151 -50.48 4.09 3.27
N LYS A 152 -49.53 3.75 2.40
CA LYS A 152 -49.80 3.08 1.10
C LYS A 152 -49.62 1.57 1.19
N VAL A 153 -50.26 0.84 0.27
CA VAL A 153 -50.05 -0.61 0.08
C VAL A 153 -48.59 -0.84 -0.31
N ILE A 154 -47.92 -1.76 0.39
CA ILE A 154 -46.50 -2.08 0.13
C ILE A 154 -46.35 -2.68 -1.27
N ASN A 155 -45.42 -2.13 -2.05
CA ASN A 155 -44.95 -2.75 -3.27
C ASN A 155 -43.62 -3.48 -3.01
N TYR A 156 -43.55 -4.78 -3.28
CA TYR A 156 -42.33 -5.57 -3.05
C TYR A 156 -41.20 -5.27 -4.04
N ASN A 157 -41.49 -4.70 -5.22
CA ASN A 157 -40.47 -4.22 -6.13
C ASN A 157 -39.81 -2.94 -5.59
N ASP A 158 -40.61 -1.99 -5.13
CA ASP A 158 -40.12 -0.74 -4.52
C ASP A 158 -39.32 -1.05 -3.25
N LEU A 159 -39.82 -1.95 -2.40
CA LEU A 159 -39.11 -2.40 -1.21
C LEU A 159 -37.77 -3.06 -1.56
N LYS A 160 -37.71 -3.88 -2.61
CA LYS A 160 -36.46 -4.49 -3.08
C LYS A 160 -35.46 -3.42 -3.52
N GLU A 161 -35.92 -2.35 -4.16
CA GLU A 161 -35.09 -1.22 -4.53
C GLU A 161 -34.61 -0.44 -3.29
N ASP A 162 -35.49 -0.16 -2.33
CA ASP A 162 -35.14 0.49 -1.05
C ASP A 162 -34.03 -0.30 -0.32
N ILE A 163 -34.20 -1.61 -0.19
CA ILE A 163 -33.18 -2.49 0.42
C ILE A 163 -31.86 -2.46 -0.36
N THR A 164 -31.92 -2.34 -1.69
CA THR A 164 -30.72 -2.20 -2.53
C THR A 164 -30.02 -0.86 -2.28
N LYS A 165 -30.76 0.24 -2.18
CA LYS A 165 -30.20 1.56 -1.85
C LYS A 165 -29.55 1.59 -0.47
N ILE A 166 -30.14 0.91 0.53
CA ILE A 166 -29.53 0.75 1.85
C ILE A 166 -28.23 -0.03 1.73
N ARG A 167 -28.23 -1.16 1.01
CA ARG A 167 -27.01 -1.94 0.76
C ARG A 167 -25.93 -1.08 0.09
N ASP A 168 -26.31 -0.28 -0.90
CA ASP A 168 -25.40 0.61 -1.63
C ASP A 168 -24.82 1.71 -0.75
N LYS A 169 -25.58 2.22 0.23
CA LYS A 169 -25.06 3.14 1.26
C LYS A 169 -23.90 2.51 2.04
N TYR A 170 -24.00 1.24 2.41
CA TYR A 170 -22.90 0.54 3.09
C TYR A 170 -21.72 0.25 2.15
N THR A 171 -21.98 -0.31 0.97
CA THR A 171 -20.92 -0.74 0.04
C THR A 171 -20.14 0.44 -0.55
N SER A 172 -20.80 1.57 -0.84
CA SER A 172 -20.14 2.80 -1.28
C SER A 172 -19.17 3.38 -0.24
N ASN A 173 -19.40 3.11 1.05
CA ASN A 173 -18.48 3.47 2.15
C ASN A 173 -17.41 2.38 2.42
N GLY A 174 -17.41 1.30 1.64
CA GLY A 174 -16.45 0.19 1.71
C GLY A 174 -16.85 -0.94 2.65
N TYR A 175 -18.03 -0.86 3.29
CA TYR A 175 -18.51 -1.91 4.18
C TYR A 175 -19.16 -3.05 3.38
N GLN A 176 -18.77 -4.28 3.70
CA GLN A 176 -19.24 -5.48 3.03
C GLN A 176 -19.70 -6.53 4.05
N GLY A 177 -20.30 -7.62 3.58
CA GLY A 177 -20.86 -8.65 4.46
C GLY A 177 -22.06 -8.15 5.26
N ILE A 178 -22.85 -7.24 4.67
CA ILE A 178 -24.07 -6.70 5.28
C ILE A 178 -25.26 -7.52 4.79
N TYR A 179 -26.02 -8.08 5.71
CA TYR A 179 -27.28 -8.76 5.42
C TYR A 179 -28.44 -7.88 5.88
N ILE A 180 -29.43 -7.72 5.02
CA ILE A 180 -30.60 -6.87 5.29
C ILE A 180 -31.84 -7.71 5.04
N VAL A 181 -32.65 -7.89 6.08
CA VAL A 181 -33.87 -8.70 6.03
C VAL A 181 -35.05 -7.82 6.43
N PRO A 182 -35.97 -7.50 5.51
CA PRO A 182 -37.24 -6.88 5.87
C PRO A 182 -38.19 -7.92 6.44
N ASN A 183 -38.77 -7.63 7.59
CA ASN A 183 -39.86 -8.40 8.20
C ASN A 183 -41.11 -7.53 8.22
N ILE A 184 -42.18 -8.00 7.56
CA ILE A 184 -43.43 -7.25 7.38
C ILE A 184 -44.51 -7.95 8.19
N GLY A 185 -45.01 -7.27 9.23
CA GLY A 185 -46.16 -7.73 9.99
C GLY A 185 -47.45 -7.64 9.18
N ILE A 186 -48.41 -8.51 9.50
CA ILE A 186 -49.77 -8.50 8.92
C ILE A 186 -50.48 -7.17 9.23
N ASP A 187 -50.12 -6.56 10.37
CA ASP A 187 -50.57 -5.24 10.80
C ASP A 187 -49.90 -4.08 10.04
N GLY A 188 -49.04 -4.36 9.06
CA GLY A 188 -48.36 -3.33 8.27
C GLY A 188 -47.15 -2.70 8.95
N ASN A 189 -46.76 -3.16 10.13
CA ASN A 189 -45.54 -2.70 10.79
C ASN A 189 -44.33 -3.46 10.22
N MET A 190 -43.37 -2.72 9.69
CA MET A 190 -42.16 -3.27 9.07
C MET A 190 -40.96 -3.09 10.00
N THR A 191 -40.21 -4.17 10.23
CA THR A 191 -38.89 -4.13 10.87
C THR A 191 -37.82 -4.56 9.88
N ILE A 192 -36.82 -3.72 9.66
CA ILE A 192 -35.67 -4.05 8.82
C ILE A 192 -34.52 -4.40 9.75
N ILE A 193 -34.12 -5.67 9.70
CA ILE A 193 -33.01 -6.18 10.48
C ILE A 193 -31.76 -6.11 9.61
N ILE A 194 -30.80 -5.29 10.05
CA ILE A 194 -29.48 -5.15 9.43
C ILE A 194 -28.48 -5.92 10.28
N THR A 195 -27.79 -6.86 9.67
CA THR A 195 -26.67 -7.57 10.28
C THR A 195 -25.38 -7.05 9.68
N GLU A 196 -24.65 -6.26 10.47
CA GLU A 196 -23.36 -5.71 10.09
C GLU A 196 -22.26 -6.76 10.35
N GLY A 197 -21.53 -7.17 9.31
CA GLY A 197 -20.47 -8.18 9.39
C GLY A 197 -19.30 -7.75 10.28
N MET A 198 -19.39 -8.05 11.58
CA MET A 198 -18.34 -7.75 12.54
C MET A 198 -17.18 -8.75 12.41
N ILE A 199 -15.96 -8.23 12.48
CA ILE A 199 -14.73 -9.03 12.45
C ILE A 199 -14.61 -9.79 13.77
N GLU A 200 -14.75 -11.11 13.75
CA GLU A 200 -14.49 -11.98 14.89
C GLU A 200 -12.99 -12.04 15.17
N GLU A 201 -12.21 -12.39 14.16
CA GLU A 201 -10.78 -12.67 14.29
C GLU A 201 -10.02 -12.27 13.04
N ILE A 202 -8.79 -11.79 13.22
CA ILE A 202 -7.82 -11.62 12.15
C ILE A 202 -6.67 -12.60 12.35
N LYS A 203 -6.53 -13.53 11.40
CA LYS A 203 -5.50 -14.56 11.35
C LYS A 203 -4.40 -14.18 10.38
N ILE A 204 -3.18 -14.51 10.76
CA ILE A 204 -1.99 -14.35 9.93
C ILE A 204 -1.37 -15.73 9.78
N LEU A 205 -1.19 -16.17 8.54
CA LEU A 205 -0.64 -17.48 8.21
C LEU A 205 0.55 -17.34 7.27
N GLY A 206 1.63 -18.06 7.57
CA GLY A 206 2.81 -18.13 6.70
C GLY A 206 3.99 -17.25 7.13
N ASN A 207 3.86 -16.48 8.22
CA ASN A 207 5.00 -15.85 8.86
C ASN A 207 5.89 -16.92 9.53
N LYS A 208 7.16 -16.97 9.15
CA LYS A 208 8.16 -17.87 9.73
C LYS A 208 9.22 -17.08 10.49
N ASP A 209 9.83 -16.12 9.80
CA ASP A 209 10.86 -15.26 10.37
C ASP A 209 10.28 -13.96 10.91
N THR A 210 9.30 -13.37 10.22
CA THR A 210 8.68 -12.10 10.61
C THR A 210 7.77 -12.29 11.80
N LYS A 211 7.96 -11.49 12.84
CA LYS A 211 7.11 -11.58 14.02
C LYS A 211 5.70 -11.08 13.71
N GLU A 212 4.71 -11.72 14.31
CA GLU A 212 3.31 -11.41 14.07
C GLU A 212 2.94 -9.96 14.45
N ASN A 213 3.56 -9.40 15.49
CA ASN A 213 3.37 -8.00 15.88
C ASN A 213 3.82 -7.00 14.80
N VAL A 214 4.83 -7.34 14.00
CA VAL A 214 5.29 -6.53 12.86
C VAL A 214 4.24 -6.48 11.75
N ILE A 215 3.46 -7.54 11.59
CA ILE A 215 2.38 -7.62 10.62
C ILE A 215 1.14 -6.90 11.19
N ARG A 216 0.76 -7.22 12.44
CA ARG A 216 -0.43 -6.66 13.09
C ARG A 216 -0.39 -5.14 13.22
N ARG A 217 0.79 -4.54 13.42
CA ARG A 217 0.92 -3.07 13.50
C ARG A 217 0.65 -2.34 12.18
N GLU A 218 0.73 -3.04 11.05
CA GLU A 218 0.42 -2.48 9.72
C GLU A 218 -1.07 -2.62 9.36
N LEU A 219 -1.84 -3.35 10.18
CA LEU A 219 -3.28 -3.52 10.02
C LEU A 219 -4.05 -2.41 10.72
N SER A 220 -4.95 -1.76 9.99
CA SER A 220 -5.85 -0.73 10.51
C SER A 220 -7.11 -1.34 11.13
N GLN A 221 -7.65 -2.41 10.52
CA GLN A 221 -8.81 -3.09 11.06
C GLN A 221 -8.43 -4.03 12.21
N LYS A 222 -9.30 -4.10 13.21
CA LYS A 222 -9.14 -4.96 14.39
C LYS A 222 -10.39 -5.82 14.61
N SER A 223 -10.22 -6.92 15.34
CA SER A 223 -11.35 -7.69 15.86
C SER A 223 -12.33 -6.80 16.62
N GLY A 224 -13.63 -7.06 16.44
CA GLY A 224 -14.73 -6.28 16.99
C GLY A 224 -15.16 -5.07 16.15
N GLN A 225 -14.42 -4.73 15.08
CA GLN A 225 -14.85 -3.69 14.14
C GLN A 225 -15.68 -4.28 13.00
N ILE A 226 -16.42 -3.43 12.29
CA ILE A 226 -17.21 -3.87 11.13
C ILE A 226 -16.29 -3.97 9.91
N TYR A 227 -16.46 -5.06 9.17
CA TYR A 227 -15.63 -5.37 8.02
C TYR A 227 -15.73 -4.28 6.94
N ASN A 228 -14.58 -3.71 6.61
CA ASN A 228 -14.45 -2.73 5.54
C ASN A 228 -13.42 -3.23 4.53
N ALA A 229 -13.89 -3.69 3.38
CA ALA A 229 -13.06 -4.29 2.35
C ALA A 229 -12.00 -3.32 1.81
N ARG A 230 -12.30 -2.02 1.77
CA ARG A 230 -11.36 -0.99 1.34
C ARG A 230 -10.19 -0.85 2.31
N LEU A 231 -10.44 -0.81 3.62
CA LEU A 231 -9.39 -0.76 4.63
C LEU A 231 -8.51 -2.02 4.61
N ILE A 232 -9.11 -3.19 4.39
CA ILE A 232 -8.34 -4.45 4.28
C ILE A 232 -7.45 -4.49 3.05
N GLU A 233 -7.90 -3.91 1.93
CA GLU A 233 -7.06 -3.77 0.74
C GLU A 233 -5.92 -2.76 0.96
N GLU A 234 -6.16 -1.69 1.72
CA GLU A 234 -5.10 -0.76 2.16
C GLU A 234 -4.10 -1.44 3.10
N ASP A 235 -4.57 -2.25 4.06
CA ASP A 235 -3.74 -3.07 4.94
C ASP A 235 -2.87 -4.04 4.12
N ARG A 236 -3.47 -4.73 3.14
CA ARG A 236 -2.75 -5.62 2.22
C ARG A 236 -1.66 -4.88 1.45
N ARG A 237 -1.97 -3.67 0.95
CA ARG A 237 -1.01 -2.82 0.24
C ARG A 237 0.12 -2.35 1.16
N ARG A 238 -0.19 -1.93 2.39
CA ARG A 238 0.82 -1.57 3.40
C ARG A 238 1.78 -2.72 3.66
N LEU A 239 1.24 -3.92 3.88
CA LEU A 239 2.06 -5.12 4.07
C LEU A 239 2.97 -5.40 2.86
N MET A 240 2.46 -5.29 1.63
CA MET A 240 3.29 -5.44 0.42
C MET A 240 4.40 -4.37 0.36
N ASN A 241 4.08 -3.12 0.69
CA ASN A 241 5.03 -1.99 0.66
C ASN A 241 6.14 -2.10 1.72
N THR A 242 6.01 -2.96 2.73
CA THR A 242 7.11 -3.26 3.65
C THR A 242 8.28 -3.95 2.95
N ASN A 243 8.04 -4.58 1.79
CA ASN A 243 8.98 -5.45 1.09
C ASN A 243 9.43 -6.66 1.91
N TYR A 244 8.68 -7.08 2.93
CA TYR A 244 8.97 -8.30 3.69
C TYR A 244 8.37 -9.56 3.07
N PHE A 245 7.37 -9.38 2.20
CA PHE A 245 6.57 -10.45 1.63
C PHE A 245 6.58 -10.36 0.10
N GLU A 246 6.79 -11.50 -0.55
CA GLU A 246 6.61 -11.67 -2.01
C GLU A 246 5.12 -11.61 -2.37
N LYS A 247 4.27 -12.13 -1.47
CA LYS A 247 2.82 -12.22 -1.67
C LYS A 247 2.07 -12.06 -0.36
N VAL A 248 0.96 -11.32 -0.42
CA VAL A 248 -0.04 -11.18 0.64
C VAL A 248 -1.41 -11.38 0.02
N ASP A 249 -2.03 -12.54 0.27
CA ASP A 249 -3.40 -12.85 -0.09
C ASP A 249 -4.32 -12.64 1.12
N VAL A 250 -5.56 -12.23 0.87
CA VAL A 250 -6.59 -12.09 1.90
C VAL A 250 -7.72 -13.04 1.59
N LYS A 251 -8.12 -13.86 2.58
CA LYS A 251 -9.35 -14.64 2.55
C LYS A 251 -10.30 -14.16 3.62
N VAL A 252 -11.58 -14.23 3.29
CA VAL A 252 -12.68 -13.85 4.18
C VAL A 252 -13.55 -15.09 4.36
N GLU A 253 -13.73 -15.51 5.60
CA GLU A 253 -14.51 -16.70 5.97
C GLU A 253 -15.60 -16.30 6.98
N GLN A 254 -16.62 -17.13 7.12
CA GLN A 254 -17.63 -16.95 8.16
C GLN A 254 -17.02 -17.22 9.55
N GLY A 255 -17.57 -16.54 10.55
CA GLY A 255 -17.21 -16.71 11.96
C GLY A 255 -17.35 -18.15 12.43
N LYS A 256 -16.43 -18.60 13.28
CA LYS A 256 -16.48 -19.96 13.86
C LYS A 256 -17.48 -20.02 15.00
N THR A 257 -17.59 -18.95 15.77
CA THR A 257 -18.48 -18.86 16.92
C THR A 257 -19.87 -18.37 16.51
N ASP A 258 -19.92 -17.46 15.54
CA ASP A 258 -21.13 -16.82 15.08
C ASP A 258 -21.09 -16.68 13.54
N PRO A 259 -21.99 -17.35 12.80
CA PRO A 259 -22.03 -17.28 11.33
C PRO A 259 -22.30 -15.87 10.78
N THR A 260 -22.82 -14.95 11.60
CA THR A 260 -23.03 -13.54 11.22
C THR A 260 -21.74 -12.72 11.26
N LYS A 261 -20.71 -13.22 11.93
CA LYS A 261 -19.39 -12.59 12.02
C LYS A 261 -18.47 -13.10 10.93
N ILE A 262 -17.33 -12.42 10.80
CA ILE A 262 -16.37 -12.63 9.71
C ILE A 262 -14.98 -12.88 10.30
N VAL A 263 -14.28 -13.87 9.76
CA VAL A 263 -12.85 -14.11 10.03
C VAL A 263 -12.04 -13.69 8.82
N ILE A 264 -11.04 -12.85 9.04
CA ILE A 264 -10.12 -12.38 7.99
C ILE A 264 -8.82 -13.16 8.13
N ILE A 265 -8.34 -13.74 7.03
CA ILE A 265 -7.12 -14.54 7.00
C ILE A 265 -6.14 -13.92 6.00
N PHE A 266 -5.06 -13.33 6.53
CA PHE A 266 -3.91 -12.90 5.74
C PHE A 266 -2.99 -14.10 5.53
N ILE A 267 -2.87 -14.56 4.28
CA ILE A 267 -1.95 -15.62 3.88
C ILE A 267 -0.75 -14.97 3.22
N ILE A 268 0.41 -15.09 3.86
CA ILE A 268 1.63 -14.39 3.44
C ILE A 268 2.72 -15.36 3.02
N LYS A 269 3.55 -14.92 2.08
CA LYS A 269 4.77 -15.59 1.65
C LYS A 269 5.94 -14.65 1.85
N GLU A 270 6.80 -14.95 2.82
CA GLU A 270 8.00 -14.16 3.12
C GLU A 270 9.03 -14.23 1.98
N GLN A 271 9.80 -13.17 1.80
CA GLN A 271 10.87 -13.08 0.81
C GLN A 271 12.21 -12.73 1.43
N LEU A 272 13.29 -12.84 0.64
CA LEU A 272 14.61 -12.39 1.07
C LEU A 272 14.62 -10.86 1.17
N THR A 273 14.74 -10.37 2.41
CA THR A 273 14.77 -8.92 2.71
C THR A 273 16.17 -8.32 2.74
N GLY A 274 17.20 -9.12 2.42
CA GLY A 274 18.60 -8.73 2.42
C GLY A 274 19.11 -8.45 1.02
N THR A 275 19.91 -7.41 0.85
CA THR A 275 20.64 -7.10 -0.39
C THR A 275 22.14 -7.06 -0.11
N PHE A 276 22.92 -7.55 -1.06
CA PHE A 276 24.38 -7.50 -1.05
C PHE A 276 24.84 -6.98 -2.41
N LEU A 277 25.49 -5.81 -2.42
CA LEU A 277 25.92 -5.11 -3.62
C LEU A 277 27.43 -4.79 -3.51
N PRO A 278 28.29 -5.70 -3.96
CA PRO A 278 29.70 -5.41 -4.13
C PRO A 278 29.94 -4.67 -5.46
N GLY A 279 30.82 -3.67 -5.43
CA GLY A 279 31.25 -2.94 -6.63
C GLY A 279 32.73 -2.66 -6.61
N ILE A 280 33.35 -2.65 -7.79
CA ILE A 280 34.75 -2.27 -8.01
C ILE A 280 34.76 -1.38 -9.26
N ALA A 281 35.50 -0.29 -9.22
CA ALA A 281 35.66 0.63 -10.33
C ALA A 281 37.11 1.09 -10.44
N TYR A 282 37.52 1.48 -11.65
CA TYR A 282 38.82 2.08 -11.91
C TYR A 282 38.65 3.40 -12.66
N SER A 283 39.41 4.42 -12.25
CA SER A 283 39.42 5.72 -12.92
C SER A 283 40.81 6.35 -12.87
N VAL A 284 41.10 7.24 -13.84
CA VAL A 284 42.37 7.98 -13.89
C VAL A 284 42.56 8.87 -12.66
N GLN A 285 41.47 9.49 -12.18
CA GLN A 285 41.49 10.41 -11.05
C GLN A 285 41.60 9.69 -9.69
N ASN A 286 40.78 8.66 -9.47
CA ASN A 286 40.63 8.03 -8.14
C ASN A 286 41.32 6.68 -8.03
N GLY A 287 41.98 6.21 -9.08
CA GLY A 287 42.58 4.88 -9.13
C GLY A 287 41.55 3.77 -9.01
N LEU A 288 41.95 2.67 -8.37
CA LEU A 288 41.07 1.56 -8.06
C LEU A 288 40.22 1.90 -6.82
N THR A 289 38.91 1.76 -6.95
CA THR A 289 37.94 1.92 -5.87
C THR A 289 37.05 0.68 -5.78
N GLY A 290 36.49 0.45 -4.60
CA GLY A 290 35.45 -0.55 -4.43
C GLY A 290 34.54 -0.25 -3.26
N ASN A 291 33.38 -0.86 -3.30
CA ASN A 291 32.33 -0.71 -2.30
C ASN A 291 31.72 -2.06 -1.97
N VAL A 292 31.27 -2.20 -0.73
CA VAL A 292 30.45 -3.30 -0.25
C VAL A 292 29.26 -2.70 0.46
N GLU A 293 28.08 -2.92 -0.08
CA GLU A 293 26.83 -2.52 0.53
C GLU A 293 26.02 -3.75 0.95
N LEU A 294 25.62 -3.77 2.21
CA LEU A 294 24.73 -4.76 2.79
C LEU A 294 23.54 -4.03 3.39
N ASN A 295 22.32 -4.33 2.94
CA ASN A 295 21.11 -3.87 3.60
C ASN A 295 20.27 -5.06 4.02
N LYS A 296 19.83 -5.09 5.26
CA LYS A 296 18.87 -6.08 5.77
C LYS A 296 17.66 -5.34 6.29
N ASN A 297 16.59 -5.38 5.51
CA ASN A 297 15.27 -4.98 5.97
C ASN A 297 14.69 -6.10 6.85
N ASN A 298 13.84 -5.78 7.82
CA ASN A 298 13.25 -6.75 8.74
C ASN A 298 14.29 -7.59 9.51
N LEU A 299 15.26 -6.92 10.12
CA LEU A 299 16.33 -7.53 10.91
C LEU A 299 15.74 -8.41 12.02
N PHE A 300 16.10 -9.70 12.02
CA PHE A 300 15.60 -10.73 12.94
C PHE A 300 14.07 -10.80 13.03
N GLY A 301 13.36 -10.41 11.98
CA GLY A 301 11.89 -10.44 11.96
C GLY A 301 11.21 -9.31 12.74
N ASN A 302 11.94 -8.29 13.20
CA ASN A 302 11.41 -7.19 14.02
C ASN A 302 10.97 -5.95 13.20
N GLY A 303 11.06 -6.01 11.87
CA GLY A 303 10.78 -4.87 10.99
C GLY A 303 11.77 -3.70 11.13
N GLN A 304 12.94 -3.96 11.72
CA GLN A 304 14.06 -3.03 11.81
C GLN A 304 14.92 -3.10 10.55
N ASN A 305 15.60 -2.00 10.22
CA ASN A 305 16.51 -1.96 9.07
C ASN A 305 17.95 -1.79 9.56
N LEU A 306 18.87 -2.53 8.94
CA LEU A 306 20.31 -2.40 9.14
C LEU A 306 20.99 -2.22 7.78
N GLY A 307 21.71 -1.12 7.61
CA GLY A 307 22.55 -0.83 6.46
C GLY A 307 24.02 -0.79 6.86
N LEU A 308 24.88 -1.41 6.06
CA LEU A 308 26.32 -1.28 6.12
C LEU A 308 26.82 -0.89 4.73
N ASN A 309 27.48 0.25 4.64
CA ASN A 309 28.18 0.68 3.44
C ASN A 309 29.67 0.81 3.77
N LEU A 310 30.51 0.04 3.11
CA LEU A 310 31.96 0.14 3.19
C LEU A 310 32.48 0.56 1.82
N SER A 311 33.40 1.53 1.79
CA SER A 311 34.04 2.00 0.57
C SER A 311 35.54 2.10 0.78
N PHE A 312 36.31 1.58 -0.17
CA PHE A 312 37.76 1.66 -0.20
C PHE A 312 38.21 2.27 -1.52
N GLY A 313 39.25 3.10 -1.48
CA GLY A 313 39.77 3.71 -2.70
C GLY A 313 40.96 4.61 -2.45
N GLY A 314 41.85 4.69 -3.43
CA GLY A 314 43.05 5.50 -3.39
C GLY A 314 43.67 5.61 -4.78
N GLY A 315 43.86 6.84 -5.25
CA GLY A 315 44.49 7.12 -6.52
C GLY A 315 46.01 7.17 -6.39
N TRP A 316 46.73 6.56 -7.33
CA TRP A 316 48.19 6.77 -7.49
C TRP A 316 48.51 8.21 -7.97
N PHE A 317 47.54 8.88 -8.61
CA PHE A 317 47.64 10.26 -9.10
C PHE A 317 46.92 11.29 -8.21
N ALA A 318 46.12 10.82 -7.24
CA ALA A 318 45.60 11.70 -6.21
C ALA A 318 46.71 11.93 -5.20
N ALA A 319 46.96 13.18 -4.86
CA ALA A 319 47.92 13.65 -3.88
C ALA A 319 47.64 13.19 -2.42
N THR A 320 47.11 11.97 -2.23
CA THR A 320 46.74 11.39 -0.95
C THR A 320 47.28 9.97 -0.89
N SER A 321 48.51 9.86 -0.38
CA SER A 321 49.17 8.59 -0.08
C SER A 321 48.42 7.83 1.02
N GLY A 322 47.39 7.06 0.67
CA GLY A 322 46.67 6.20 1.61
C GLY A 322 45.46 5.48 1.04
N LEU A 323 45.28 4.21 1.39
CA LEU A 323 44.01 3.51 1.25
C LEU A 323 42.98 4.24 2.13
N ASN A 324 42.01 4.92 1.52
CA ASN A 324 40.95 5.58 2.27
C ASN A 324 39.83 4.56 2.51
N PHE A 325 39.66 4.16 3.77
CA PHE A 325 38.54 3.34 4.21
C PHE A 325 37.44 4.25 4.76
N LEU A 326 36.32 4.30 4.06
CA LEU A 326 35.10 4.98 4.48
C LEU A 326 34.06 3.93 4.82
N GLY A 327 33.20 4.25 5.77
CA GLY A 327 32.23 3.30 6.28
C GLY A 327 31.03 3.99 6.89
N ARG A 328 29.87 3.38 6.76
CA ARG A 328 28.64 3.84 7.40
C ARG A 328 27.81 2.64 7.83
N VAL A 329 27.34 2.69 9.07
CA VAL A 329 26.38 1.76 9.65
C VAL A 329 25.15 2.55 10.02
N ASP A 330 24.01 2.18 9.47
CA ASP A 330 22.70 2.75 9.80
C ASP A 330 21.83 1.66 10.40
N TRP A 331 21.24 1.92 11.55
CA TRP A 331 20.19 1.09 12.12
C TRP A 331 18.96 1.95 12.36
N SER A 332 17.78 1.41 12.08
CA SER A 332 16.52 2.10 12.35
C SER A 332 15.39 1.17 12.71
N ASP A 333 14.54 1.61 13.64
CA ASP A 333 13.27 0.99 13.97
C ASP A 333 12.12 1.94 13.59
N PRO A 334 11.32 1.65 12.55
CA PRO A 334 10.18 2.48 12.15
C PRO A 334 9.03 2.54 13.17
N TRP A 335 9.03 1.66 14.17
CA TRP A 335 8.01 1.52 15.20
C TRP A 335 8.66 1.39 16.57
N PHE A 336 9.49 2.36 16.92
CA PHE A 336 10.19 2.41 18.19
C PHE A 336 9.20 2.67 19.35
N LEU A 337 9.24 1.79 20.37
CA LEU A 337 8.45 1.88 21.61
C LEU A 337 6.96 2.25 21.40
N PRO A 338 6.21 1.47 20.60
CA PRO A 338 4.85 1.84 20.21
C PRO A 338 3.87 1.85 21.38
N GLU A 339 4.10 0.99 22.38
CA GLU A 339 3.29 0.89 23.62
C GLU A 339 3.40 2.15 24.50
N ILE A 340 4.57 2.78 24.52
CA ILE A 340 4.84 3.96 25.35
C ILE A 340 4.46 5.23 24.59
N LEU A 341 4.81 5.31 23.30
CA LEU A 341 4.66 6.52 22.51
C LEU A 341 3.28 6.66 21.84
N SER A 342 2.48 5.59 21.85
CA SER A 342 1.12 5.51 21.29
C SER A 342 1.00 6.00 19.85
N ALA A 343 2.10 5.97 19.10
CA ALA A 343 2.18 6.39 17.72
C ALA A 343 3.38 5.79 17.01
N ARG A 344 3.28 5.67 15.68
CA ARG A 344 4.37 5.25 14.80
C ARG A 344 5.50 6.27 14.84
N THR A 345 6.45 6.01 15.72
CA THR A 345 7.67 6.81 15.90
C THR A 345 8.84 6.02 15.37
N GLY A 346 9.51 6.55 14.36
CA GLY A 346 10.77 6.00 13.86
C GLY A 346 11.93 6.47 14.73
N PHE A 347 12.85 5.58 15.04
CA PHE A 347 14.12 5.88 15.70
C PHE A 347 15.27 5.37 14.83
N GLY A 348 16.33 6.16 14.69
CA GLY A 348 17.47 5.83 13.86
C GLY A 348 18.78 6.21 14.52
N VAL A 349 19.80 5.37 14.31
CA VAL A 349 21.18 5.58 14.74
C VAL A 349 22.09 5.36 13.53
N SER A 350 23.02 6.28 13.33
CA SER A 350 24.01 6.22 12.26
C SER A 350 25.41 6.40 12.85
N LEU A 351 26.34 5.55 12.45
CA LEU A 351 27.77 5.67 12.73
C LEU A 351 28.46 5.75 11.38
N TYR A 352 29.27 6.78 11.16
CA TYR A 352 29.89 6.97 9.85
C TYR A 352 31.29 7.56 9.94
N ARG A 353 32.09 7.18 8.95
CA ARG A 353 33.30 7.86 8.50
C ARG A 353 33.13 8.08 6.99
N GLN A 354 32.89 9.32 6.59
CA GLN A 354 32.63 9.68 5.19
C GLN A 354 33.51 10.85 4.77
N ARG A 355 33.78 10.95 3.47
CA ARG A 355 34.50 12.08 2.88
C ARG A 355 33.51 12.94 2.13
N GLU A 356 33.47 14.22 2.47
CA GLU A 356 32.76 15.21 1.67
C GLU A 356 33.77 16.03 0.89
N SER A 357 33.66 15.98 -0.43
CA SER A 357 34.48 16.77 -1.34
C SER A 357 33.79 18.09 -1.61
N ASN A 358 34.31 19.18 -1.03
CA ASN A 358 33.82 20.52 -1.35
C ASN A 358 34.43 20.97 -2.68
N LEU A 359 33.77 20.61 -3.79
CA LEU A 359 34.23 20.95 -5.16
C LEU A 359 34.40 22.46 -5.39
N PHE A 360 33.77 23.31 -4.58
CA PHE A 360 33.79 24.78 -4.72
C PHE A 360 34.76 25.49 -3.77
N GLN A 361 35.34 24.79 -2.79
CA GLN A 361 36.40 25.35 -1.96
C GLN A 361 37.74 24.85 -2.48
N THR A 362 38.21 25.55 -3.51
CA THR A 362 39.53 25.37 -4.06
C THR A 362 40.46 26.36 -3.35
N ILE A 363 41.39 25.84 -2.55
CA ILE A 363 42.51 26.67 -2.11
C ILE A 363 43.53 26.58 -3.24
N ASN A 364 44.02 27.73 -3.72
CA ASN A 364 45.30 27.81 -4.41
C ASN A 364 46.35 28.07 -3.32
N PRO A 365 46.85 27.03 -2.62
CA PRO A 365 47.50 27.22 -1.34
C PRO A 365 48.90 27.79 -1.54
N PHE A 366 49.46 27.75 -2.74
CA PHE A 366 50.87 28.07 -2.91
C PHE A 366 51.18 28.41 -4.36
N ASN A 367 51.04 29.69 -4.73
CA ASN A 367 51.56 30.24 -5.98
C ASN A 367 52.97 30.77 -5.73
N ALA A 368 53.94 29.85 -5.67
CA ALA A 368 55.33 30.16 -5.46
C ALA A 368 56.14 29.82 -6.70
N GLN A 369 57.04 30.73 -7.06
CA GLN A 369 57.98 30.56 -8.15
C GLN A 369 59.39 30.79 -7.61
N VAL A 370 60.23 29.78 -7.75
CA VAL A 370 61.66 29.85 -7.44
C VAL A 370 62.41 29.54 -8.73
N ASN A 371 62.96 30.58 -9.36
CA ASN A 371 63.66 30.48 -10.64
C ASN A 371 62.81 29.79 -11.72
N ASP A 372 63.23 28.60 -12.16
CA ASP A 372 62.57 27.79 -13.18
C ASP A 372 61.45 26.90 -12.60
N LEU A 373 61.33 26.76 -11.28
CA LEU A 373 60.31 25.94 -10.63
C LEU A 373 59.11 26.79 -10.18
N SER A 374 57.90 26.39 -10.56
CA SER A 374 56.66 27.00 -10.04
C SER A 374 55.64 25.95 -9.61
N SER A 375 54.95 26.20 -8.50
CA SER A 375 53.76 25.45 -8.07
C SER A 375 52.50 26.25 -8.40
N ASN A 376 51.62 25.68 -9.22
CA ASN A 376 50.29 26.22 -9.48
C ASN A 376 49.31 25.04 -9.50
N TYR A 377 48.94 24.57 -8.31
CA TYR A 377 47.99 23.47 -8.18
C TYR A 377 46.84 23.86 -7.26
N ILE A 378 45.63 23.63 -7.77
CA ILE A 378 44.37 23.85 -7.07
C ILE A 378 43.99 22.55 -6.36
N TYR A 379 43.81 22.60 -5.04
CA TYR A 379 43.42 21.43 -4.26
C TYR A 379 41.98 21.54 -3.77
N PRO A 380 41.15 20.51 -4.01
CA PRO A 380 39.83 20.44 -3.37
C PRO A 380 40.02 20.19 -1.88
N LEU A 381 39.40 21.01 -1.04
CA LEU A 381 39.28 20.73 0.39
C LEU A 381 38.39 19.50 0.57
N ASN A 382 39.00 18.39 0.98
CA ASN A 382 38.30 17.20 1.43
C ASN A 382 38.21 17.22 2.96
N ASN A 383 36.99 17.10 3.47
CA ASN A 383 36.74 16.96 4.89
C ASN A 383 36.33 15.52 5.19
N ASP A 384 37.23 14.80 5.88
CA ASP A 384 36.89 13.50 6.46
C ASP A 384 36.07 13.77 7.72
N ARG A 385 34.84 13.26 7.74
CA ARG A 385 33.87 13.40 8.83
C ARG A 385 33.70 12.04 9.49
N THR A 386 34.01 11.96 10.78
CA THR A 386 33.66 10.78 11.59
C THR A 386 32.62 11.20 12.62
N GLY A 387 31.46 10.55 12.64
CA GLY A 387 30.37 11.01 13.47
C GLY A 387 29.35 9.96 13.85
N LEU A 388 28.50 10.38 14.77
CA LEU A 388 27.31 9.69 15.24
C LEU A 388 26.10 10.57 14.96
N GLY A 389 25.04 9.97 14.43
CA GLY A 389 23.76 10.63 14.22
C GLY A 389 22.64 9.85 14.89
N ILE A 390 21.74 10.56 15.57
CA ILE A 390 20.50 10.01 16.12
C ILE A 390 19.34 10.75 15.47
N SER A 391 18.26 10.05 15.13
CA SER A 391 17.06 10.65 14.55
C SER A 391 15.78 10.08 15.12
N PHE A 392 14.79 10.93 15.30
CA PHE A 392 13.40 10.55 15.56
C PHE A 392 12.52 11.09 14.45
N SER A 393 11.51 10.31 14.05
CA SER A 393 10.50 10.73 13.07
C SER A 393 9.11 10.29 13.49
N ARG A 394 8.08 11.11 13.23
CA ARG A 394 6.69 10.78 13.59
C ARG A 394 5.72 11.47 12.64
N ALA A 395 4.59 10.82 12.40
CA ALA A 395 3.44 11.42 11.72
C ALA A 395 2.86 12.58 12.57
N ILE A 396 2.57 13.72 11.94
CA ILE A 396 2.17 14.96 12.65
C ILE A 396 0.65 15.00 12.91
N PHE A 397 -0.16 14.47 11.98
CA PHE A 397 -1.63 14.53 12.06
C PHE A 397 -2.30 13.24 11.60
N GLY A 398 -3.42 12.87 12.22
CA GLY A 398 -4.24 11.73 11.80
C GLY A 398 -3.69 10.35 12.17
N ASP A 399 -4.17 9.33 11.48
CA ASP A 399 -3.73 7.94 11.71
C ASP A 399 -2.25 7.79 11.26
N PRO A 400 -1.35 7.27 12.12
CA PRO A 400 0.05 7.06 11.79
C PRO A 400 0.32 6.16 10.57
N LEU A 401 -0.68 5.38 10.14
CA LEU A 401 -0.65 4.52 8.95
C LEU A 401 -1.11 5.22 7.67
N THR A 402 -1.75 6.38 7.76
CA THR A 402 -2.31 7.12 6.60
C THR A 402 -1.83 8.56 6.50
N SER A 403 -1.16 9.09 7.52
CA SER A 403 -0.68 10.47 7.53
C SER A 403 0.39 10.74 6.46
N PRO A 404 0.21 11.74 5.59
CA PRO A 404 1.19 12.11 4.57
C PRO A 404 2.31 13.01 5.13
N LEU A 405 2.17 13.57 6.34
CA LEU A 405 3.14 14.50 6.91
C LEU A 405 3.93 13.86 8.05
N ARG A 406 5.27 13.82 7.91
CA ARG A 406 6.20 13.37 8.96
C ARG A 406 7.11 14.50 9.40
N ALA A 407 7.15 14.76 10.70
CA ALA A 407 8.19 15.57 11.32
C ALA A 407 9.36 14.66 11.70
N SER A 408 10.58 15.17 11.57
CA SER A 408 11.77 14.53 12.11
C SER A 408 12.70 15.52 12.77
N ILE A 409 13.32 15.04 13.86
CA ILE A 409 14.41 15.70 14.56
C ILE A 409 15.64 14.81 14.47
N SER A 410 16.80 15.40 14.18
CA SER A 410 18.07 14.69 14.16
C SER A 410 19.13 15.46 14.92
N LEU A 411 19.98 14.71 15.61
CA LEU A 411 21.14 15.21 16.35
C LEU A 411 22.37 14.54 15.75
N LYS A 412 23.38 15.32 15.38
CA LYS A 412 24.64 14.79 14.86
C LYS A 412 25.80 15.35 15.65
N ALA A 413 26.72 14.47 16.04
CA ALA A 413 28.00 14.84 16.60
C ALA A 413 29.08 14.29 15.67
N GLU A 414 29.88 15.16 15.07
CA GLU A 414 30.89 14.77 14.08
C GLU A 414 32.22 15.47 14.34
N SER A 415 33.31 14.78 14.05
CA SER A 415 34.66 15.30 14.10
C SER A 415 35.18 15.51 12.68
N LEU A 416 35.67 16.72 12.43
CA LEU A 416 36.23 17.13 11.14
C LEU A 416 37.75 17.04 11.16
N ALA A 417 38.30 16.27 10.23
CA ALA A 417 39.72 16.27 9.93
C ALA A 417 39.93 16.85 8.52
N PRO A 418 40.39 18.11 8.39
CA PRO A 418 40.78 18.63 7.09
C PRO A 418 41.98 17.81 6.57
N THR A 419 41.97 17.44 5.30
CA THR A 419 43.17 16.88 4.67
C THR A 419 43.93 18.02 3.99
N ILE A 420 45.06 18.44 4.57
CA ILE A 420 45.97 19.42 3.95
C ILE A 420 46.92 18.66 3.01
N PRO A 421 46.97 18.99 1.71
CA PRO A 421 47.89 18.34 0.76
C PRO A 421 49.35 18.67 1.09
N SER A 422 50.27 17.73 0.87
CA SER A 422 51.71 17.97 1.05
C SER A 422 52.38 18.42 -0.25
N LEU A 423 53.49 19.18 -0.17
CA LEU A 423 54.25 19.56 -1.37
C LEU A 423 54.81 18.33 -2.12
N GLN A 424 55.05 17.24 -1.41
CA GLN A 424 55.58 15.99 -2.00
C GLN A 424 54.58 15.33 -2.95
N ASP A 425 53.30 15.65 -2.76
CA ASP A 425 52.21 15.16 -3.57
C ASP A 425 51.86 16.11 -4.74
N THR A 426 52.71 17.11 -5.02
CA THR A 426 52.51 18.11 -6.09
C THR A 426 53.23 17.76 -7.41
N GLN A 427 52.68 18.24 -8.52
CA GLN A 427 53.42 18.43 -9.76
C GLN A 427 53.93 19.86 -9.84
N LEU A 428 55.19 20.03 -10.23
CA LEU A 428 55.87 21.30 -10.35
C LEU A 428 56.21 21.57 -11.81
N LYS A 429 56.03 22.81 -12.24
CA LYS A 429 56.49 23.22 -13.57
C LYS A 429 57.95 23.60 -13.49
N GLN A 430 58.81 22.98 -14.30
CA GLN A 430 60.21 23.34 -14.48
C GLN A 430 60.39 23.95 -15.88
N GLY A 431 60.41 25.28 -15.99
CA GLY A 431 60.36 25.97 -17.28
C GLY A 431 59.02 25.73 -18.00
N ASN A 432 59.03 24.97 -19.09
CA ASN A 432 57.81 24.56 -19.83
C ASN A 432 57.34 23.13 -19.51
N ASP A 433 58.17 22.33 -18.83
CA ASP A 433 57.87 20.92 -18.53
C ASP A 433 57.15 20.78 -17.18
N ILE A 434 56.28 19.79 -17.05
CA ILE A 434 55.63 19.42 -15.78
C ILE A 434 56.30 18.16 -15.25
N LYS A 435 56.83 18.22 -14.02
CA LYS A 435 57.51 17.10 -13.35
C LYS A 435 56.93 16.87 -11.96
N SER A 436 56.90 15.62 -11.51
CA SER A 436 56.53 15.32 -10.11
C SER A 436 57.60 15.86 -9.16
N TYR A 437 57.18 16.33 -7.98
CA TYR A 437 58.09 16.65 -6.88
C TYR A 437 59.11 15.52 -6.62
N ASN A 438 58.65 14.26 -6.64
CA ASN A 438 59.51 13.10 -6.39
C ASN A 438 60.57 12.88 -7.46
N ASP A 439 60.26 13.23 -8.71
CA ASP A 439 61.23 13.15 -9.82
C ASP A 439 62.27 14.27 -9.72
N LEU A 440 61.84 15.47 -9.34
CA LEU A 440 62.74 16.60 -9.08
C LEU A 440 63.63 16.36 -7.86
N ASN A 441 63.12 15.71 -6.82
CA ASN A 441 63.88 15.36 -5.62
C ASN A 441 64.99 14.32 -5.90
N LYS A 442 64.80 13.48 -6.93
CA LYS A 442 65.79 12.53 -7.42
C LYS A 442 66.83 13.15 -8.36
N SER A 443 66.64 14.39 -8.81
CA SER A 443 67.57 15.08 -9.70
C SER A 443 68.96 15.20 -9.07
N THR A 444 70.02 14.98 -9.84
CA THR A 444 71.41 15.20 -9.40
C THR A 444 71.89 16.64 -9.61
N ASP A 445 71.11 17.48 -10.29
CA ASP A 445 71.45 18.88 -10.54
C ASP A 445 71.38 19.70 -9.23
N PRO A 446 72.50 20.30 -8.77
CA PRO A 446 72.54 21.11 -7.56
C PRO A 446 71.58 22.30 -7.59
N LYS A 447 71.34 22.90 -8.77
CA LYS A 447 70.42 24.04 -8.91
C LYS A 447 68.98 23.59 -8.69
N VAL A 448 68.60 22.44 -9.24
CA VAL A 448 67.26 21.87 -9.06
C VAL A 448 67.01 21.51 -7.60
N LYS A 449 67.99 20.89 -6.93
CA LYS A 449 67.88 20.60 -5.49
C LYS A 449 67.77 21.86 -4.64
N SER A 450 68.57 22.89 -4.94
CA SER A 450 68.50 24.18 -4.25
C SER A 450 67.14 24.84 -4.44
N ASN A 451 66.63 24.90 -5.68
CA ASN A 451 65.33 25.49 -5.98
C ASN A 451 64.19 24.70 -5.29
N LEU A 452 64.26 23.37 -5.29
CA LEU A 452 63.29 22.51 -4.60
C LEU A 452 63.34 22.68 -3.07
N ALA A 453 64.52 22.84 -2.49
CA ALA A 453 64.69 23.11 -1.06
C ALA A 453 64.10 24.47 -0.67
N SER A 454 64.35 25.52 -1.46
CA SER A 454 63.76 26.84 -1.25
C SER A 454 62.23 26.83 -1.41
N LEU A 455 61.72 26.06 -2.37
CA LEU A 455 60.28 25.89 -2.58
C LEU A 455 59.62 25.14 -1.41
N ASN A 456 60.27 24.09 -0.89
CA ASN A 456 59.85 23.40 0.34
C ASN A 456 59.84 24.33 1.55
N GLN A 457 60.86 25.16 1.69
CA GLN A 457 60.94 26.12 2.79
C GLN A 457 59.81 27.14 2.70
N GLN A 458 59.57 27.73 1.53
CA GLN A 458 58.44 28.64 1.31
C GLN A 458 57.09 27.96 1.53
N PHE A 459 56.93 26.68 1.16
CA PHE A 459 55.72 25.91 1.42
C PHE A 459 55.52 25.68 2.91
N ASN A 460 56.58 25.26 3.62
CA ASN A 460 56.55 25.05 5.07
C ASN A 460 56.25 26.36 5.82
N ASP A 461 56.86 27.46 5.39
CA ASP A 461 56.60 28.80 5.93
C ASP A 461 55.15 29.23 5.65
N TYR A 462 54.61 28.97 4.46
CA TYR A 462 53.21 29.25 4.13
C TYR A 462 52.26 28.39 4.95
N THR A 463 52.53 27.09 5.10
CA THR A 463 51.74 26.19 5.95
C THR A 463 51.85 26.64 7.39
N ASP A 464 53.01 26.99 7.92
CA ASP A 464 53.17 27.46 9.29
C ASP A 464 52.48 28.81 9.51
N ILE A 465 52.53 29.73 8.55
CA ILE A 465 51.86 31.04 8.62
C ILE A 465 50.35 30.89 8.52
N ASN A 466 49.82 30.04 7.64
CA ASN A 466 48.37 29.83 7.52
C ASN A 466 47.82 28.84 8.54
N ILE A 467 48.64 27.94 9.07
CA ILE A 467 48.35 27.25 10.33
C ILE A 467 48.27 28.34 11.40
N LYS A 468 49.27 29.20 11.61
CA LYS A 468 49.25 30.25 12.66
C LYS A 468 48.17 31.35 12.48
N LYS A 469 47.83 31.76 11.25
CA LYS A 469 46.83 32.81 10.93
C LYS A 469 45.44 32.25 10.63
N GLY A 470 45.34 31.05 10.07
CA GLY A 470 44.09 30.33 9.81
C GLY A 470 43.59 29.56 11.04
N LEU A 471 44.44 29.29 12.04
CA LEU A 471 44.05 28.76 13.36
C LEU A 471 43.08 29.68 14.13
N THR A 472 42.86 30.93 13.69
CA THR A 472 41.84 31.81 14.27
C THR A 472 40.47 31.68 13.61
N LEU A 473 40.35 30.95 12.48
CA LEU A 473 39.08 30.65 11.80
C LEU A 473 38.85 29.14 11.53
N SER A 474 39.82 28.26 11.82
CA SER A 474 39.64 26.80 11.87
C SER A 474 40.77 26.11 12.65
N GLN A 475 40.41 25.23 13.59
CA GLN A 475 41.09 23.94 13.83
C GLN A 475 42.51 23.93 14.43
N ARG A 476 42.60 23.80 15.75
CA ARG A 476 43.45 22.69 16.28
C ARG A 476 42.72 21.40 15.92
N GLY A 477 43.45 20.37 15.49
CA GLY A 477 42.88 19.13 14.94
C GLY A 477 41.60 18.63 15.64
N TYR A 478 40.68 18.08 14.84
CA TYR A 478 39.35 17.62 15.24
C TYR A 478 38.42 18.76 15.68
N ASP A 479 37.83 19.48 14.73
CA ASP A 479 36.67 20.33 15.02
C ASP A 479 35.47 19.41 15.27
N ASN A 480 35.06 19.30 16.53
CA ASN A 480 33.82 18.62 16.89
C ASN A 480 32.64 19.55 16.60
N ARG A 481 31.78 19.17 15.67
CA ARG A 481 30.50 19.83 15.39
C ARG A 481 29.35 19.09 16.03
N PHE A 482 28.38 19.86 16.50
CA PHE A 482 27.09 19.39 16.97
C PHE A 482 26.00 20.07 16.15
N ASP A 483 25.28 19.30 15.34
CA ASP A 483 24.21 19.80 14.49
C ASP A 483 22.86 19.29 14.99
N ILE A 484 21.86 20.18 14.97
CA ILE A 484 20.46 19.85 15.19
C ILE A 484 19.70 20.10 13.89
N GLY A 485 19.12 19.06 13.32
CA GLY A 485 18.29 19.14 12.12
C GLY A 485 16.82 18.95 12.44
N LEU A 486 15.97 19.85 11.92
CA LEU A 486 14.52 19.74 11.95
C LEU A 486 14.00 19.70 10.51
N SER A 487 13.13 18.75 10.19
CA SER A 487 12.49 18.68 8.88
C SER A 487 11.05 18.20 8.97
N ILE A 488 10.23 18.66 8.02
CA ILE A 488 8.87 18.18 7.79
C ILE A 488 8.83 17.69 6.36
N ASN A 489 8.56 16.40 6.19
CA ASN A 489 8.48 15.75 4.90
C ASN A 489 7.01 15.44 4.57
N TYR A 490 6.65 15.64 3.31
CA TYR A 490 5.38 15.21 2.74
C TYR A 490 5.63 13.93 1.94
N ASP A 491 5.21 12.78 2.46
CA ASP A 491 5.22 11.50 1.76
C ASP A 491 4.04 11.53 0.78
N THR A 492 4.33 11.70 -0.52
CA THR A 492 3.35 11.64 -1.63
C THR A 492 2.86 10.25 -1.91
#